data_AF-A0A2M7G5M7-F1
#
_entry.id   AF-A0A2M7G5M7-F1
#
_cell.length_a   1.000
_cell.length_b   1.000
_cell.length_c   1.000
_cell.angle_alpha   90.00
_cell.angle_beta   90.00
_cell.angle_gamma   90.00
#
_symmetry.space_group_name_H-M   'P 1'
#
loop_
_entity.id
_entity.type
_entity.pdbx_description
1 polymer ?
#
loop_
_entity_poly.entity_id
_entity_poly.type
_entity_poly.pdbx_seq_one_letter_code
_entity_poly.pdbx_strand_id
1 'polypeptide(L)'
;MSFQSYRQLRQKEAQLVEQIRGEIRLSEPEALVAYLPNFMPPKPVEYIVLAMEPSMAWAKTEEEAQQQVNKGYRNFMHSWEDFLLHHCLKTDLPSYHITDISKAAMTVKNAGIWRDQLYPQWMDLLCQEIELVGAENAVIIPLGAKVEDYLQGKILPRPIAAKMMHFSGNAAKYRKDIPAGFPEEYEEFSKKQTIQILLESAEERLKKLFQTENQIFETPTPQKLIDDRISVLSKKEGVSESRKQLMFTYFKQLTEIVAKNSKR
;
A
#
# COMPACT_ATOMS: atom_id res chain seq x y z
N MET A 1 7.32 19.04 6.16
CA MET A 1 6.21 18.24 6.74
C MET A 1 6.32 18.32 8.25
N SER A 2 5.25 18.68 8.96
CA SER A 2 5.27 18.73 10.43
C SER A 2 4.86 17.39 11.03
N PHE A 3 5.68 16.82 11.92
CA PHE A 3 5.33 15.59 12.65
C PHE A 3 4.06 15.75 13.49
N GLN A 4 3.77 16.98 13.95
CA GLN A 4 2.53 17.27 14.68
C GLN A 4 1.29 17.08 13.78
N SER A 5 1.32 17.60 12.56
CA SER A 5 0.22 17.45 11.60
C SER A 5 -0.06 15.98 11.28
N TYR A 6 1.00 15.16 11.18
CA TYR A 6 0.82 13.73 10.97
C TYR A 6 0.23 13.01 12.18
N ARG A 7 0.71 13.30 13.40
CA ARG A 7 0.15 12.73 14.63
C ARG A 7 -1.35 13.07 14.77
N GLN A 8 -1.73 14.30 14.42
CA GLN A 8 -3.13 14.73 14.37
C GLN A 8 -3.95 13.98 13.32
N LEU A 9 -3.42 13.81 12.10
CA LEU A 9 -4.08 13.01 11.06
C LEU A 9 -4.34 11.59 11.56
N ARG A 10 -3.32 10.91 12.10
CA ARG A 10 -3.43 9.54 12.62
C ARG A 10 -4.43 9.39 13.75
N GLN A 11 -4.60 10.41 14.59
CA GLN A 11 -5.63 10.44 15.62
C GLN A 11 -7.03 10.53 15.01
N LYS A 12 -7.23 11.39 14.01
CA LYS A 12 -8.52 11.52 13.31
C LYS A 12 -8.88 10.23 12.57
N GLU A 13 -7.92 9.59 11.90
CA GLU A 13 -8.14 8.32 11.22
C GLU A 13 -8.54 7.22 12.20
N ALA A 14 -7.86 7.11 13.35
CA ALA A 14 -8.22 6.15 14.39
C ALA A 14 -9.63 6.41 14.92
N GLN A 15 -9.98 7.67 15.21
CA GLN A 15 -11.33 8.06 15.65
C GLN A 15 -12.41 7.70 14.63
N LEU A 16 -12.15 7.94 13.34
CA LEU A 16 -13.07 7.58 12.27
C LEU A 16 -13.26 6.05 12.19
N VAL A 17 -12.21 5.26 12.37
CA VAL A 17 -12.35 3.80 12.41
C VAL A 17 -13.21 3.34 13.58
N GLU A 18 -13.05 3.93 14.76
CA GLU A 18 -13.90 3.60 15.92
C GLU A 18 -15.37 3.92 15.66
N GLN A 19 -15.66 5.06 15.03
CA GLN A 19 -17.02 5.41 14.61
C GLN A 19 -17.57 4.38 13.61
N ILE A 20 -16.84 4.10 12.53
CA ILE A 20 -17.22 3.14 11.50
C ILE A 20 -17.47 1.76 12.11
N ARG A 21 -16.61 1.31 13.02
CA ARG A 21 -16.78 0.04 13.73
C ARG A 21 -18.09 0.02 14.51
N GLY A 22 -18.43 1.10 15.20
CA GLY A 22 -19.71 1.26 15.90
C GLY A 22 -20.90 1.14 14.95
N GLU A 23 -20.88 1.87 13.83
CA GLU A 23 -21.94 1.87 12.81
C GLU A 23 -22.15 0.47 12.21
N ILE A 24 -21.08 -0.21 11.82
CA ILE A 24 -21.13 -1.54 11.24
C ILE A 24 -21.68 -2.54 12.26
N ARG A 25 -21.25 -2.48 13.53
CA ARG A 25 -21.72 -3.41 14.57
C ARG A 25 -23.22 -3.34 14.84
N LEU A 26 -23.88 -2.23 14.53
CA LEU A 26 -25.34 -2.14 14.63
C LEU A 26 -26.04 -3.06 13.61
N SER A 27 -25.41 -3.32 12.48
CA SER A 27 -25.97 -4.14 11.39
C SER A 27 -25.33 -5.54 11.31
N GLU A 28 -24.03 -5.64 11.61
CA GLU A 28 -23.23 -6.86 11.57
C GLU A 28 -22.36 -6.96 12.85
N PRO A 29 -22.91 -7.44 13.98
CA PRO A 29 -22.20 -7.49 15.27
C PRO A 29 -20.87 -8.25 15.24
N GLU A 30 -20.78 -9.26 14.37
CA GLU A 30 -19.59 -10.13 14.21
C GLU A 30 -18.58 -9.58 13.19
N ALA A 31 -18.86 -8.44 12.54
CA ALA A 31 -17.94 -7.86 11.58
C ALA A 31 -16.71 -7.28 12.31
N LEU A 32 -15.54 -7.77 11.93
CA LEU A 32 -14.26 -7.25 12.42
C LEU A 32 -13.84 -6.02 11.61
N VAL A 33 -13.55 -4.93 12.32
CA VAL A 33 -13.04 -3.68 11.73
C VAL A 33 -11.87 -3.18 12.58
N ALA A 34 -10.66 -3.15 12.03
CA ALA A 34 -9.50 -2.65 12.76
C ALA A 34 -8.88 -1.44 12.08
N TYR A 35 -8.26 -0.56 12.86
CA TYR A 35 -7.48 0.53 12.30
C TYR A 35 -6.12 0.01 11.85
N LEU A 36 -5.76 0.20 10.58
CA LEU A 36 -4.43 -0.13 10.07
C LEU A 36 -3.82 1.06 9.31
N PRO A 37 -2.92 1.83 9.93
CA PRO A 37 -2.24 2.93 9.26
C PRO A 37 -1.12 2.44 8.33
N ASN A 38 -0.79 3.28 7.35
CA ASN A 38 0.38 3.12 6.48
C ASN A 38 1.65 3.70 7.13
N PHE A 39 2.82 3.36 6.61
CA PHE A 39 4.05 4.09 6.94
C PHE A 39 4.07 5.47 6.27
N MET A 40 4.68 6.46 6.92
CA MET A 40 4.93 7.75 6.27
C MET A 40 6.24 7.80 5.52
N PRO A 41 6.30 8.57 4.42
CA PRO A 41 7.56 8.88 3.78
C PRO A 41 8.33 9.93 4.63
N PRO A 42 9.67 9.87 4.65
CA PRO A 42 10.50 10.82 5.41
C PRO A 42 10.50 12.23 4.81
N LYS A 43 10.04 12.38 3.57
CA LYS A 43 9.99 13.63 2.80
C LYS A 43 8.77 13.61 1.88
N PRO A 44 8.30 14.77 1.40
CA PRO A 44 7.29 14.80 0.35
C PRO A 44 7.69 13.94 -0.86
N VAL A 45 6.72 13.29 -1.49
CA VAL A 45 6.93 12.34 -2.59
C VAL A 45 6.28 12.82 -3.88
N GLU A 46 6.85 12.43 -5.01
CA GLU A 46 6.32 12.74 -6.34
C GLU A 46 5.18 11.82 -6.77
N TYR A 47 5.09 10.62 -6.19
CA TYR A 47 4.08 9.63 -6.55
C TYR A 47 3.35 9.10 -5.31
N ILE A 48 2.02 9.10 -5.36
CA ILE A 48 1.17 8.52 -4.31
C ILE A 48 0.41 7.36 -4.92
N VAL A 49 0.79 6.14 -4.55
CA VAL A 49 0.08 4.92 -4.96
C VAL A 49 -1.08 4.70 -4.00
N LEU A 50 -2.30 4.72 -4.53
CA LEU A 50 -3.51 4.66 -3.74
C LEU A 50 -4.22 3.33 -3.95
N ALA A 51 -4.40 2.57 -2.89
CA ALA A 51 -5.09 1.29 -2.86
C ALA A 51 -6.50 1.42 -2.27
N MET A 52 -7.19 0.29 -2.19
CA MET A 52 -8.48 0.15 -1.51
C MET A 52 -8.27 0.18 0.02
N GLU A 53 -9.15 -0.45 0.78
CA GLU A 53 -8.98 -0.70 2.22
C GLU A 53 -8.05 -1.91 2.50
N PRO A 54 -7.36 -1.93 3.66
CA PRO A 54 -6.57 -3.07 4.07
C PRO A 54 -7.42 -4.31 4.37
N SER A 55 -6.81 -5.49 4.18
CA SER A 55 -7.39 -6.77 4.60
C SER A 55 -7.16 -7.02 6.08
N MET A 56 -8.08 -7.71 6.75
CA MET A 56 -7.92 -8.23 8.13
C MET A 56 -7.12 -9.53 8.23
N ALA A 57 -6.55 -10.06 7.14
CA ALA A 57 -5.89 -11.38 7.13
C ALA A 57 -4.67 -11.53 8.09
N TRP A 58 -4.22 -10.44 8.71
CA TRP A 58 -3.08 -10.38 9.63
C TRP A 58 -3.47 -10.46 11.12
N ALA A 59 -4.76 -10.45 11.46
CA ALA A 59 -5.25 -10.57 12.82
C ALA A 59 -6.57 -11.36 12.86
N LYS A 60 -6.81 -12.10 13.96
CA LYS A 60 -8.03 -12.89 14.16
C LYS A 60 -9.11 -12.14 14.93
N THR A 61 -8.72 -11.16 15.73
CA THR A 61 -9.62 -10.29 16.50
C THR A 61 -9.16 -8.83 16.40
N GLU A 62 -10.04 -7.90 16.78
CA GLU A 62 -9.70 -6.48 16.81
C GLU A 62 -8.69 -6.15 17.92
N GLU A 63 -8.73 -6.86 19.05
CA GLU A 63 -7.76 -6.70 20.14
C GLU A 63 -6.38 -7.15 19.68
N GLU A 64 -6.28 -8.29 18.98
CA GLU A 64 -5.03 -8.73 18.37
C GLU A 64 -4.54 -7.69 17.36
N ALA A 65 -5.44 -7.17 16.52
CA ALA A 65 -5.12 -6.16 15.53
C ALA A 65 -4.53 -4.90 16.18
N GLN A 66 -5.20 -4.38 17.21
CA GLN A 66 -4.74 -3.22 17.97
C GLN A 66 -3.38 -3.48 18.63
N GLN A 67 -3.17 -4.66 19.22
CA GLN A 67 -1.90 -5.01 19.84
C GLN A 67 -0.75 -5.03 18.83
N GLN A 68 -0.97 -5.55 17.62
CA GLN A 68 0.05 -5.56 16.58
C GLN A 68 0.35 -4.13 16.07
N VAL A 69 -0.68 -3.30 15.86
CA VAL A 69 -0.50 -1.89 15.45
C VAL A 69 0.28 -1.10 16.49
N ASN A 70 -0.01 -1.32 17.78
CA ASN A 70 0.74 -0.74 18.90
C ASN A 70 2.20 -1.19 18.94
N LYS A 71 2.51 -2.40 18.44
CA LYS A 71 3.88 -2.91 18.26
C LYS A 71 4.57 -2.39 17.00
N GLY A 72 3.94 -1.47 16.26
CA GLY A 72 4.50 -0.88 15.05
C GLY A 72 4.07 -1.57 13.75
N TYR A 73 3.12 -2.50 13.79
CA TYR A 73 2.57 -3.07 12.55
C TYR A 73 1.83 -2.01 11.74
N ARG A 74 2.04 -2.01 10.42
CA ARG A 74 1.45 -1.08 9.45
C ARG A 74 0.99 -1.84 8.21
N ASN A 75 0.26 -1.16 7.33
CA ASN A 75 -0.09 -1.77 6.04
C ASN A 75 1.14 -1.88 5.10
N PHE A 76 1.03 -2.73 4.07
CA PHE A 76 2.07 -3.01 3.06
C PHE A 76 3.39 -3.59 3.61
N MET A 77 3.31 -4.37 4.68
CA MET A 77 4.46 -5.10 5.24
C MET A 77 4.11 -6.53 5.65
N HIS A 78 3.00 -7.08 5.13
CA HIS A 78 2.51 -8.40 5.49
C HIS A 78 3.01 -9.49 4.54
N SER A 79 2.83 -9.23 3.25
CA SER A 79 2.81 -10.26 2.22
C SER A 79 3.99 -10.13 1.27
N TRP A 80 4.28 -11.23 0.57
CA TRP A 80 5.23 -11.20 -0.55
C TRP A 80 4.83 -10.12 -1.57
N GLU A 81 3.55 -10.03 -1.88
CA GLU A 81 3.02 -9.11 -2.87
C GLU A 81 3.22 -7.64 -2.43
N ASP A 82 3.18 -7.33 -1.13
CA ASP A 82 3.51 -6.01 -0.60
C ASP A 82 4.98 -5.66 -0.85
N PHE A 83 5.90 -6.60 -0.57
CA PHE A 83 7.33 -6.36 -0.76
C PHE A 83 7.74 -6.33 -2.23
N LEU A 84 7.07 -7.10 -3.09
CA LEU A 84 7.22 -7.01 -4.55
C LEU A 84 6.78 -5.64 -5.06
N LEU A 85 5.64 -5.14 -4.59
CA LEU A 85 5.17 -3.80 -4.93
C LEU A 85 6.18 -2.75 -4.48
N HIS A 86 6.64 -2.81 -3.23
CA HIS A 86 7.67 -1.90 -2.71
C HIS A 86 8.97 -1.93 -3.52
N HIS A 87 9.41 -3.12 -3.93
CA HIS A 87 10.60 -3.29 -4.76
C HIS A 87 10.42 -2.61 -6.12
N CYS A 88 9.34 -2.90 -6.85
CA CYS A 88 9.07 -2.28 -8.15
C CYS A 88 8.95 -0.75 -8.04
N LEU A 89 8.18 -0.25 -7.08
CA LEU A 89 8.01 1.19 -6.87
C LEU A 89 9.32 1.88 -6.54
N LYS A 90 10.20 1.26 -5.74
CA LYS A 90 11.52 1.83 -5.41
C LYS A 90 12.43 1.86 -6.63
N THR A 91 12.37 0.85 -7.48
CA THR A 91 13.23 0.76 -8.67
C THR A 91 12.80 1.76 -9.74
N ASP A 92 11.50 1.93 -9.94
CA ASP A 92 10.97 2.67 -11.10
C ASP A 92 10.47 4.08 -10.79
N LEU A 93 10.28 4.45 -9.51
CA LEU A 93 9.84 5.79 -9.10
C LEU A 93 10.92 6.53 -8.29
N PRO A 94 11.16 7.83 -8.56
CA PRO A 94 12.10 8.65 -7.78
C PRO A 94 11.78 8.71 -6.29
N SER A 95 10.49 8.88 -5.96
CA SER A 95 9.98 8.89 -4.59
C SER A 95 8.51 8.51 -4.58
N TYR A 96 8.09 7.72 -3.58
CA TYR A 96 6.71 7.26 -3.52
C TYR A 96 6.19 7.08 -2.09
N HIS A 97 4.87 7.21 -1.96
CA HIS A 97 4.06 6.83 -0.80
C HIS A 97 3.01 5.82 -1.24
N ILE A 98 2.77 4.77 -0.45
CA ILE A 98 1.65 3.84 -0.71
C ILE A 98 0.65 4.00 0.41
N THR A 99 -0.59 4.23 0.04
CA THR A 99 -1.66 4.44 0.99
C THR A 99 -2.98 3.86 0.50
N ASP A 100 -4.00 3.93 1.33
CA ASP A 100 -5.32 3.34 1.15
C ASP A 100 -6.38 4.44 1.18
N ILE A 101 -7.46 4.29 0.40
CA ILE A 101 -8.62 5.19 0.51
C ILE A 101 -9.16 5.18 1.95
N SER A 102 -9.20 4.01 2.58
CA SER A 102 -9.70 3.80 3.94
C SER A 102 -8.66 3.08 4.79
N LYS A 103 -8.47 3.48 6.05
CA LYS A 103 -7.62 2.74 7.00
C LYS A 103 -8.40 1.71 7.82
N ALA A 104 -9.69 1.52 7.54
CA ALA A 104 -10.51 0.50 8.16
C ALA A 104 -10.20 -0.85 7.52
N ALA A 105 -9.37 -1.66 8.18
CA ALA A 105 -9.08 -3.01 7.76
C ALA A 105 -10.31 -3.89 7.97
N MET A 106 -10.68 -4.66 6.93
CA MET A 106 -11.87 -5.53 6.96
C MET A 106 -11.59 -6.87 6.28
N THR A 107 -12.48 -7.85 6.49
CA THR A 107 -12.49 -9.04 5.62
C THR A 107 -12.93 -8.65 4.21
N VAL A 108 -12.51 -9.42 3.19
CA VAL A 108 -12.91 -9.17 1.79
C VAL A 108 -14.44 -9.17 1.62
N LYS A 109 -15.14 -10.03 2.38
CA LYS A 109 -16.61 -10.08 2.37
C LYS A 109 -17.21 -8.75 2.87
N ASN A 110 -16.79 -8.29 4.05
CA ASN A 110 -17.34 -7.07 4.66
C ASN A 110 -16.97 -5.84 3.84
N ALA A 111 -15.74 -5.77 3.35
CA ALA A 111 -15.32 -4.76 2.40
C ALA A 111 -16.23 -4.71 1.14
N GLY A 112 -16.65 -5.87 0.62
CA GLY A 112 -17.59 -5.95 -0.50
C GLY A 112 -18.96 -5.35 -0.22
N ILE A 113 -19.38 -5.29 1.06
CA ILE A 113 -20.68 -4.76 1.50
C ILE A 113 -20.58 -3.26 1.79
N TRP A 114 -19.57 -2.87 2.57
CA TRP A 114 -19.52 -1.55 3.20
C TRP A 114 -18.75 -0.49 2.40
N ARG A 115 -17.94 -0.89 1.41
CA ARG A 115 -17.02 0.02 0.69
C ARG A 115 -17.66 1.31 0.20
N ASP A 116 -18.80 1.20 -0.48
CA ASP A 116 -19.46 2.34 -1.11
C ASP A 116 -19.97 3.36 -0.08
N GLN A 117 -20.30 2.89 1.13
CA GLN A 117 -20.68 3.75 2.26
C GLN A 117 -19.46 4.32 2.99
N LEU A 118 -18.37 3.57 3.11
CA LEU A 118 -17.20 3.99 3.89
C LEU A 118 -16.34 5.00 3.14
N TYR A 119 -16.07 4.78 1.85
CA TYR A 119 -15.13 5.62 1.12
C TYR A 119 -15.48 7.12 1.14
N PRO A 120 -16.75 7.54 1.01
CA PRO A 120 -17.10 8.95 1.15
C PRO A 120 -16.68 9.57 2.49
N GLN A 121 -16.77 8.82 3.59
CA GLN A 121 -16.39 9.30 4.93
C GLN A 121 -14.88 9.54 5.07
N TRP A 122 -14.07 8.83 4.27
CA TRP A 122 -12.61 8.92 4.32
C TRP A 122 -12.02 10.04 3.45
N MET A 123 -12.79 10.59 2.51
CA MET A 123 -12.25 11.49 1.49
C MET A 123 -11.51 12.70 2.09
N ASP A 124 -12.07 13.31 3.12
CA ASP A 124 -11.46 14.49 3.75
C ASP A 124 -10.11 14.17 4.42
N LEU A 125 -9.99 13.00 5.05
CA LEU A 125 -8.75 12.55 5.67
C LEU A 125 -7.73 12.10 4.62
N LEU A 126 -8.18 11.44 3.55
CA LEU A 126 -7.34 11.07 2.43
C LEU A 126 -6.75 12.31 1.74
N CYS A 127 -7.55 13.36 1.51
CA CYS A 127 -7.07 14.62 0.96
C CYS A 127 -6.03 15.27 1.88
N GLN A 128 -6.27 15.30 3.20
CA GLN A 128 -5.28 15.77 4.17
C GLN A 128 -3.98 14.95 4.11
N GLU A 129 -4.06 13.62 3.97
CA GLU A 129 -2.88 12.76 3.81
C GLU A 129 -2.11 13.11 2.54
N ILE A 130 -2.80 13.22 1.40
CA ILE A 130 -2.22 13.55 0.09
C ILE A 130 -1.50 14.90 0.13
N GLU A 131 -2.12 15.92 0.72
CA GLU A 131 -1.50 17.25 0.86
C GLU A 131 -0.27 17.22 1.77
N LEU A 132 -0.32 16.42 2.83
CA LEU A 132 0.76 16.32 3.80
C LEU A 132 1.99 15.60 3.20
N VAL A 133 1.78 14.53 2.43
CA VAL A 133 2.84 13.65 1.91
C VAL A 133 3.27 13.94 0.49
N GLY A 134 2.42 14.57 -0.32
CA GLY A 134 2.70 14.83 -1.73
C GLY A 134 3.52 16.10 -1.92
N ALA A 135 4.57 16.02 -2.74
CA ALA A 135 5.16 17.21 -3.36
C ALA A 135 4.12 18.02 -4.14
N GLU A 136 4.44 19.27 -4.47
CA GLU A 136 3.52 20.19 -5.16
C GLU A 136 3.01 19.62 -6.49
N ASN A 137 3.91 19.00 -7.26
CA ASN A 137 3.62 18.35 -8.54
C ASN A 137 3.37 16.83 -8.42
N ALA A 138 3.07 16.33 -7.21
CA ALA A 138 2.86 14.91 -7.02
C ALA A 138 1.67 14.40 -7.85
N VAL A 139 1.71 13.14 -8.26
CA VAL A 139 0.63 12.47 -8.98
C VAL A 139 0.11 11.25 -8.21
N ILE A 140 -1.18 10.99 -8.32
CA ILE A 140 -1.83 9.84 -7.69
C ILE A 140 -1.90 8.71 -8.71
N ILE A 141 -1.41 7.53 -8.35
CA ILE A 141 -1.50 6.29 -9.13
C ILE A 141 -2.53 5.38 -8.48
N PRO A 142 -3.71 5.17 -9.09
CA PRO A 142 -4.68 4.19 -8.58
C PRO A 142 -4.14 2.77 -8.70
N LEU A 143 -4.21 1.98 -7.62
CA LEU A 143 -3.83 0.57 -7.60
C LEU A 143 -5.06 -0.31 -7.81
N GLY A 144 -5.38 -0.57 -9.08
CA GLY A 144 -6.50 -1.39 -9.51
C GLY A 144 -7.71 -0.58 -9.99
N ALA A 145 -8.57 -1.24 -10.77
CA ALA A 145 -9.73 -0.62 -11.40
C ALA A 145 -10.73 -0.05 -10.38
N LYS A 146 -10.99 -0.74 -9.27
CA LYS A 146 -11.94 -0.27 -8.25
C LYS A 146 -11.53 1.07 -7.62
N VAL A 147 -10.24 1.29 -7.44
CA VAL A 147 -9.73 2.58 -6.96
C VAL A 147 -9.92 3.64 -8.05
N GLU A 148 -9.50 3.36 -9.28
CA GLU A 148 -9.67 4.29 -10.41
C GLU A 148 -11.12 4.70 -10.61
N ASP A 149 -12.04 3.73 -10.66
CA ASP A 149 -13.47 3.93 -10.83
C ASP A 149 -14.04 4.84 -9.73
N TYR A 150 -13.62 4.63 -8.48
CA TYR A 150 -14.10 5.44 -7.35
C TYR A 150 -13.57 6.88 -7.37
N LEU A 151 -12.31 7.07 -7.79
CA LEU A 151 -11.69 8.39 -7.85
C LEU A 151 -12.16 9.20 -9.07
N GLN A 152 -12.78 8.57 -10.05
CA GLN A 152 -13.30 9.26 -11.23
C GLN A 152 -14.32 10.34 -10.84
N GLY A 153 -14.05 11.58 -11.25
CA GLY A 153 -14.90 12.74 -10.95
C GLY A 153 -14.78 13.27 -9.51
N LYS A 154 -13.88 12.73 -8.68
CA LYS A 154 -13.57 13.29 -7.36
C LYS A 154 -12.60 14.46 -7.49
N ILE A 155 -12.77 15.46 -6.64
CA ILE A 155 -11.82 16.56 -6.49
C ILE A 155 -10.74 16.09 -5.53
N LEU A 156 -9.51 15.91 -6.05
CA LEU A 156 -8.35 15.49 -5.27
C LEU A 156 -7.30 16.62 -5.26
N PRO A 157 -6.45 16.70 -4.22
CA PRO A 157 -5.42 17.73 -4.14
C PRO A 157 -4.30 17.58 -5.18
N ARG A 158 -4.24 16.42 -5.86
CA ARG A 158 -3.22 16.06 -6.85
C ARG A 158 -3.87 15.38 -8.05
N PRO A 159 -3.32 15.54 -9.26
CA PRO A 159 -3.85 14.89 -10.46
C PRO A 159 -3.70 13.36 -10.41
N ILE A 160 -4.60 12.67 -11.09
CA ILE A 160 -4.61 11.21 -11.22
C ILE A 160 -3.84 10.82 -12.50
N ALA A 161 -2.90 9.89 -12.36
CA ALA A 161 -2.19 9.23 -13.45
C ALA A 161 -2.91 7.93 -13.88
N ALA A 162 -2.36 7.22 -14.88
CA ALA A 162 -2.92 5.93 -15.28
C ALA A 162 -2.86 4.92 -14.11
N LYS A 163 -3.87 4.06 -13.99
CA LYS A 163 -3.88 3.00 -12.97
C LYS A 163 -2.77 1.97 -13.16
N MET A 164 -2.32 1.42 -12.04
CA MET A 164 -1.54 0.19 -11.97
C MET A 164 -2.44 -1.01 -11.73
N MET A 165 -1.96 -2.19 -12.09
CA MET A 165 -2.63 -3.45 -11.76
C MET A 165 -2.63 -3.68 -10.24
N HIS A 166 -3.71 -4.24 -9.69
CA HIS A 166 -3.72 -4.72 -8.31
C HIS A 166 -3.23 -6.18 -8.24
N PHE A 167 -2.48 -6.55 -7.20
CA PHE A 167 -1.91 -7.89 -7.01
C PHE A 167 -2.92 -8.97 -6.56
N SER A 168 -4.23 -8.71 -6.64
CA SER A 168 -5.26 -9.73 -6.40
C SER A 168 -5.23 -10.86 -7.44
N GLY A 169 -5.60 -12.09 -7.04
CA GLY A 169 -5.69 -13.25 -7.93
C GLY A 169 -6.58 -13.03 -9.17
N ASN A 170 -7.59 -12.16 -9.07
CA ASN A 170 -8.47 -11.79 -10.19
C ASN A 170 -7.72 -11.12 -11.36
N ALA A 171 -6.52 -10.57 -11.09
CA ALA A 171 -5.67 -9.98 -12.11
C ALA A 171 -4.71 -10.99 -12.79
N ALA A 172 -4.77 -12.28 -12.42
CA ALA A 172 -3.81 -13.28 -12.89
C ALA A 172 -3.77 -13.45 -14.41
N LYS A 173 -4.90 -13.27 -15.12
CA LYS A 173 -4.93 -13.29 -16.59
C LYS A 173 -4.08 -12.15 -17.15
N TYR A 174 -4.34 -10.92 -16.71
CA TYR A 174 -3.61 -9.75 -17.17
C TYR A 174 -2.11 -9.82 -16.90
N ARG A 175 -1.68 -10.49 -15.82
CA ARG A 175 -0.24 -10.70 -15.53
C ARG A 175 0.48 -11.49 -16.62
N LYS A 176 -0.23 -12.37 -17.35
CA LYS A 176 0.37 -13.20 -18.40
C LYS A 176 0.44 -12.46 -19.74
N ASP A 177 -0.52 -11.57 -19.99
CA ASP A 177 -0.68 -10.93 -21.29
C ASP A 177 0.45 -9.94 -21.60
N ILE A 178 0.91 -9.16 -20.60
CA ILE A 178 1.99 -8.19 -20.80
C ILE A 178 3.34 -8.86 -21.12
N PRO A 179 3.85 -9.82 -20.31
CA PRO A 179 5.07 -10.56 -20.65
C PRO A 179 5.04 -11.22 -22.03
N ALA A 180 3.88 -11.75 -22.44
CA ALA A 180 3.73 -12.39 -23.76
C ALA A 180 3.93 -11.40 -24.93
N GLY A 181 3.66 -10.11 -24.73
CA GLY A 181 3.94 -9.06 -25.71
C GLY A 181 5.40 -8.63 -25.79
N PHE A 182 6.24 -9.03 -24.82
CA PHE A 182 7.65 -8.64 -24.72
C PHE A 182 8.54 -9.81 -24.26
N PRO A 183 8.58 -10.94 -25.01
CA PRO A 183 9.19 -12.18 -24.52
C PRO A 183 10.68 -12.07 -24.21
N GLU A 184 11.47 -11.40 -25.06
CA GLU A 184 12.91 -11.23 -24.86
C GLU A 184 13.22 -10.32 -23.66
N GLU A 185 12.55 -9.17 -23.58
CA GLU A 185 12.67 -8.22 -22.44
C GLU A 185 12.25 -8.89 -21.13
N TYR A 186 11.19 -9.70 -21.17
CA TYR A 186 10.73 -10.48 -20.03
C TYR A 186 11.74 -11.53 -19.60
N GLU A 187 12.34 -12.26 -20.55
CA GLU A 187 13.37 -13.25 -20.23
C GLU A 187 14.56 -12.61 -19.52
N GLU A 188 15.07 -11.50 -20.04
CA GLU A 188 16.16 -10.74 -19.40
C GLU A 188 15.78 -10.21 -18.02
N PHE A 189 14.58 -9.64 -17.89
CA PHE A 189 14.07 -9.17 -16.61
C PHE A 189 13.98 -10.32 -15.59
N SER A 190 13.41 -11.45 -15.98
CA SER A 190 13.14 -12.61 -15.13
C SER A 190 14.41 -13.25 -14.55
N LYS A 191 15.53 -13.16 -15.28
CA LYS A 191 16.86 -13.65 -14.85
C LYS A 191 17.45 -12.78 -13.75
N LYS A 192 17.13 -11.49 -13.72
CA LYS A 192 17.60 -10.53 -12.71
C LYS A 192 16.83 -10.64 -11.40
N GLN A 193 15.62 -11.17 -11.42
CA GLN A 193 14.78 -11.28 -10.22
C GLN A 193 15.15 -12.50 -9.38
N THR A 194 15.96 -12.28 -8.35
CA THR A 194 16.34 -13.29 -7.36
C THR A 194 15.64 -13.05 -6.03
N ILE A 195 15.48 -14.11 -5.24
CA ILE A 195 14.94 -13.97 -3.88
C ILE A 195 15.83 -13.08 -3.01
N GLN A 196 17.15 -13.15 -3.19
CA GLN A 196 18.10 -12.39 -2.40
C GLN A 196 17.92 -10.87 -2.58
N ILE A 197 17.79 -10.41 -3.83
CA ILE A 197 17.54 -8.99 -4.13
C ILE A 197 16.25 -8.50 -3.48
N LEU A 198 15.21 -9.35 -3.47
CA LEU A 198 13.92 -9.00 -2.87
C LEU A 198 14.00 -8.94 -1.34
N LEU A 199 14.73 -9.87 -0.70
CA LEU A 199 14.94 -9.87 0.75
C LEU A 199 15.74 -8.64 1.19
N GLU A 200 16.83 -8.32 0.48
CA GLU A 200 17.64 -7.12 0.75
C GLU A 200 16.81 -5.84 0.56
N SER A 201 16.05 -5.76 -0.53
CA SER A 201 15.14 -4.64 -0.79
C SER A 201 14.06 -4.50 0.28
N ALA A 202 13.49 -5.61 0.77
CA ALA A 202 12.49 -5.61 1.83
C ALA A 202 13.08 -5.14 3.17
N GLU A 203 14.23 -5.69 3.56
CA GLU A 203 14.89 -5.36 4.83
C GLU A 203 15.31 -3.89 4.87
N GLU A 204 15.96 -3.40 3.81
CA GLU A 204 16.34 -1.99 3.69
C GLU A 204 15.11 -1.07 3.78
N ARG A 205 14.02 -1.44 3.10
CA ARG A 205 12.78 -0.67 3.11
C ARG A 205 12.19 -0.61 4.50
N LEU A 206 12.05 -1.74 5.18
CA LEU A 206 11.50 -1.80 6.54
C LEU A 206 12.35 -0.95 7.51
N LYS A 207 13.67 -1.10 7.49
CA LYS A 207 14.57 -0.31 8.34
C LYS A 207 14.37 1.19 8.14
N LYS A 208 14.29 1.65 6.88
CA LYS A 208 14.09 3.07 6.55
C LYS A 208 12.72 3.59 6.99
N LEU A 209 11.67 2.80 6.77
CA LEU A 209 10.31 3.15 7.17
C LEU A 209 10.17 3.24 8.70
N PHE A 210 10.72 2.28 9.43
CA PHE A 210 10.73 2.32 10.90
C PHE A 210 11.58 3.46 11.45
N GLN A 211 12.74 3.74 10.85
CA GLN A 211 13.54 4.91 11.25
C GLN A 211 12.73 6.21 11.16
N THR A 212 11.89 6.33 10.12
CA THR A 212 11.00 7.49 9.93
C THR A 212 9.90 7.52 10.99
N GLU A 213 9.20 6.40 11.21
CA GLU A 213 8.17 6.31 12.27
C GLU A 213 8.73 6.63 13.66
N ASN A 214 9.95 6.17 13.97
CA ASN A 214 10.59 6.47 15.25
C ASN A 214 10.82 7.97 15.46
N GLN A 215 11.19 8.70 14.41
CA GLN A 215 11.37 10.15 14.49
C GLN A 215 10.04 10.86 14.75
N ILE A 216 8.95 10.30 14.25
CA ILE A 216 7.61 10.87 14.34
C ILE A 216 6.94 10.57 15.68
N PHE A 217 7.04 9.32 16.13
CA PHE A 217 6.31 8.81 17.29
C PHE A 217 7.19 8.58 18.52
N GLU A 218 8.50 8.80 18.39
CA GLU A 218 9.48 8.63 19.48
C GLU A 218 9.48 7.20 20.04
N THR A 219 9.02 6.24 19.24
CA THR A 219 9.03 4.82 19.53
C THR A 219 10.26 4.16 18.91
N PRO A 220 10.93 3.19 19.55
CA PRO A 220 12.06 2.50 18.95
C PRO A 220 11.63 1.52 17.84
N THR A 221 12.53 1.27 16.88
CA THR A 221 12.31 0.28 15.81
C THR A 221 12.05 -1.09 16.43
N PRO A 222 10.94 -1.76 16.09
CA PRO A 222 10.69 -3.12 16.54
C PRO A 222 11.54 -4.09 15.70
N GLN A 223 12.84 -4.22 15.99
CA GLN A 223 13.75 -5.07 15.22
C GLN A 223 13.21 -6.50 15.05
N LYS A 224 12.63 -7.06 16.11
CA LYS A 224 11.95 -8.36 16.06
C LYS A 224 10.85 -8.42 14.98
N LEU A 225 10.08 -7.35 14.79
CA LEU A 225 9.04 -7.31 13.76
C LEU A 225 9.66 -7.31 12.35
N ILE A 226 10.80 -6.65 12.15
CA ILE A 226 11.56 -6.73 10.88
C ILE A 226 12.01 -8.17 10.66
N ASP A 227 12.67 -8.76 11.65
CA ASP A 227 13.22 -10.12 11.57
C ASP A 227 12.12 -11.15 11.30
N ASP A 228 10.98 -11.04 11.99
CA ASP A 228 9.81 -11.89 11.80
C ASP A 228 9.27 -11.80 10.36
N ARG A 229 9.24 -10.59 9.77
CA ARG A 229 8.78 -10.41 8.38
C ARG A 229 9.78 -10.94 7.36
N ILE A 230 11.08 -10.68 7.55
CA ILE A 230 12.12 -11.22 6.68
C ILE A 230 12.15 -12.75 6.75
N SER A 231 11.99 -13.35 7.94
CA SER A 231 11.92 -14.80 8.14
C SER A 231 10.73 -15.43 7.40
N VAL A 232 9.58 -14.75 7.34
CA VAL A 232 8.43 -15.23 6.55
C VAL A 232 8.74 -15.25 5.06
N LEU A 233 9.45 -14.23 4.56
CA LEU A 233 9.84 -14.17 3.16
C LEU A 233 10.89 -15.24 2.82
N SER A 234 11.90 -15.43 3.67
CA SER A 234 13.03 -16.35 3.41
C SER A 234 12.62 -17.82 3.34
N LYS A 235 11.44 -18.20 3.85
CA LYS A 235 10.90 -19.57 3.77
C LYS A 235 10.55 -20.04 2.34
N LYS A 236 10.62 -19.18 1.32
CA LYS A 236 10.35 -19.55 -0.07
C LYS A 236 11.64 -19.91 -0.79
N GLU A 237 11.58 -20.94 -1.65
CA GLU A 237 12.75 -21.41 -2.42
C GLU A 237 13.09 -20.52 -3.63
N GLY A 238 12.27 -19.52 -3.94
CA GLY A 238 12.52 -18.60 -5.04
C GLY A 238 11.35 -17.68 -5.37
N VAL A 239 11.53 -16.87 -6.41
CA VAL A 239 10.47 -16.01 -6.96
C VAL A 239 9.69 -16.83 -7.99
N SER A 240 8.41 -17.11 -7.70
CA SER A 240 7.57 -17.87 -8.61
C SER A 240 7.36 -17.14 -9.93
N GLU A 241 7.08 -17.90 -10.99
CA GLU A 241 6.85 -17.34 -12.33
C GLU A 241 5.74 -16.28 -12.32
N SER A 242 4.61 -16.55 -11.65
CA SER A 242 3.52 -15.58 -11.48
C SER A 242 3.94 -14.26 -10.82
N ARG A 243 4.91 -14.32 -9.89
CA ARG A 243 5.45 -13.12 -9.23
C ARG A 243 6.39 -12.35 -10.16
N LYS A 244 7.22 -13.04 -10.94
CA LYS A 244 8.06 -12.41 -11.97
C LYS A 244 7.22 -11.68 -13.02
N GLN A 245 6.14 -12.33 -13.47
CA GLN A 245 5.15 -11.74 -14.39
C GLN A 245 4.48 -10.50 -13.80
N LEU A 246 4.10 -10.55 -12.52
CA LEU A 246 3.55 -9.39 -11.79
C LEU A 246 4.54 -8.23 -11.74
N MET A 247 5.79 -8.49 -11.36
CA MET A 247 6.84 -7.47 -11.29
C MET A 247 7.12 -6.85 -12.66
N PHE A 248 7.18 -7.66 -13.72
CA PHE A 248 7.38 -7.16 -15.09
C PHE A 248 6.21 -6.28 -15.54
N THR A 249 4.98 -6.68 -15.19
CA THR A 249 3.79 -5.87 -15.45
C THR A 249 3.90 -4.50 -14.77
N TYR A 250 4.31 -4.46 -13.50
CA TYR A 250 4.56 -3.19 -12.80
C TYR A 250 5.63 -2.35 -13.47
N PHE A 251 6.77 -2.95 -13.82
CA PHE A 251 7.85 -2.28 -14.53
C PHE A 251 7.36 -1.57 -15.81
N LYS A 252 6.58 -2.26 -16.66
CA LYS A 252 6.03 -1.66 -17.89
C LYS A 252 5.05 -0.52 -17.57
N GLN A 253 4.14 -0.72 -16.62
CA GLN A 253 3.15 0.31 -16.24
C GLN A 253 3.81 1.55 -15.63
N LEU A 254 4.78 1.37 -14.74
CA LEU A 254 5.50 2.46 -14.09
C LEU A 254 6.34 3.24 -15.09
N THR A 255 7.05 2.55 -16.00
CA THR A 255 7.80 3.19 -17.08
C THR A 255 6.90 4.09 -17.93
N GLU A 256 5.71 3.62 -18.30
CA GLU A 256 4.74 4.41 -19.07
C GLU A 256 4.20 5.61 -18.26
N ILE A 257 3.87 5.41 -16.98
CA ILE A 257 3.40 6.47 -16.09
C ILE A 257 4.45 7.57 -15.95
N VAL A 258 5.71 7.21 -15.66
CA VAL A 258 6.81 8.17 -15.51
C VAL A 258 7.01 8.93 -16.83
N ALA A 259 7.10 8.22 -17.96
CA ALA A 259 7.32 8.84 -19.27
C ALA A 259 6.22 9.85 -19.67
N LYS A 260 4.96 9.62 -19.27
CA LYS A 260 3.85 10.55 -19.51
C LYS A 260 3.87 11.76 -18.59
N ASN A 261 4.33 11.61 -17.35
CA ASN A 261 4.33 12.69 -16.36
C ASN A 261 5.59 13.56 -16.41
N SER A 262 6.73 13.04 -16.88
CA SER A 262 7.95 13.85 -17.08
C SER A 262 7.85 14.87 -18.24
N LYS A 263 6.78 14.84 -19.04
CA LYS A 263 6.55 15.73 -20.19
C LYS A 263 5.62 16.91 -19.88
N ARG A 264 5.18 17.05 -18.63
CA ARG A 264 4.31 18.13 -18.14
C ARG A 264 5.14 19.16 -17.38
#